data_AF-A0A844KRL3-F1
#
_entry.id   AF-A0A844KRL3-F1
#
_cell.length_a   1.000
_cell.length_b   1.000
_cell.length_c   1.000
_cell.angle_alpha   90.00
_cell.angle_beta   90.00
_cell.angle_gamma   90.00
#
_symmetry.space_group_name_H-M   'P 1'
#
loop_
_entity.id
_entity.type
_entity.pdbx_description
1 polymer ?
#
loop_
_entity_poly.entity_id
_entity_poly.type
_entity_poly.pdbx_seq_one_letter_code
_entity_poly.pdbx_strand_id
1 'polypeptide(L)'
;MNVFEAVKQSVTTRQAASFYGIRVGRNGMVCCPFHNDRTPSMKVDSRFYCFGCGASGDVIDLAALLHGLGKREAAVRLAEDFGVSYEKSGNAPPDRKRHNRSQPRQKSAEQRFQETERYCFRVLCDYLRLLEHWKTAHAPQPQDAIWHPLFVEALQRISYTEYLLDILLYGEIEEKAALIAAQGKEVLRLEQRISELAAGNAGSGQKDDGHNGTGADTGRNPGNIRGDAERRREEQHPKLPDGVPA
;
A
#
# COMPACT_ATOMS: atom_id res chain seq x y z
N MET A 1 -17.28 33.56 22.39
CA MET A 1 -16.96 32.23 21.81
C MET A 1 -16.54 32.41 20.35
N ASN A 2 -15.43 31.80 19.91
CA ASN A 2 -14.94 31.95 18.55
C ASN A 2 -15.76 31.10 17.54
N VAL A 3 -15.70 31.46 16.25
CA VAL A 3 -16.51 30.78 15.21
C VAL A 3 -16.21 29.28 15.09
N PHE A 4 -14.96 28.86 15.29
CA PHE A 4 -14.57 27.45 15.16
C PHE A 4 -15.15 26.59 16.29
N GLU A 5 -15.10 27.09 17.52
CA GLU A 5 -15.67 26.43 18.70
C GLU A 5 -17.19 26.37 18.61
N ALA A 6 -17.83 27.50 18.27
CA ALA A 6 -19.28 27.58 18.15
C ALA A 6 -19.82 26.55 17.13
N VAL A 7 -19.18 26.46 15.97
CA VAL A 7 -19.57 25.49 14.93
C VAL A 7 -19.33 24.05 15.39
N LYS A 8 -18.17 23.74 15.96
CA LYS A 8 -17.86 22.36 16.40
C LYS A 8 -18.75 21.86 17.53
N GLN A 9 -19.26 22.76 18.38
CA GLN A 9 -20.19 22.41 19.45
C GLN A 9 -21.63 22.26 18.96
N SER A 10 -21.99 22.96 17.88
CA SER A 10 -23.39 23.05 17.42
C SER A 10 -23.70 22.16 16.22
N VAL A 11 -22.71 21.84 15.38
CA VAL A 11 -22.89 21.14 14.11
C VAL A 11 -22.03 19.90 14.05
N THR A 12 -22.67 18.74 13.88
CA THR A 12 -21.97 17.47 13.66
C THR A 12 -21.58 17.29 12.19
N THR A 13 -20.50 16.55 11.93
CA THR A 13 -20.07 16.22 10.56
C THR A 13 -21.17 15.51 9.77
N ARG A 14 -21.97 14.67 10.43
CA ARG A 14 -23.13 14.00 9.84
C ARG A 14 -24.24 14.96 9.40
N GLN A 15 -24.55 15.97 10.21
CA GLN A 15 -25.55 16.98 9.87
C GLN A 15 -25.07 17.82 8.68
N ALA A 16 -23.82 18.29 8.71
CA ALA A 16 -23.23 19.02 7.59
C ALA A 16 -23.22 18.20 6.29
N ALA A 17 -22.81 16.93 6.34
CA ALA A 17 -22.83 16.05 5.17
C ALA A 17 -24.24 15.92 4.58
N SER A 18 -25.25 15.69 5.44
CA SER A 18 -26.64 15.57 5.01
C SER A 18 -27.17 16.87 4.39
N PHE A 19 -26.83 18.01 4.99
CA PHE A 19 -27.22 19.34 4.50
C PHE A 19 -26.61 19.66 3.14
N TYR A 20 -25.35 19.29 2.91
CA TYR A 20 -24.67 19.47 1.62
C TYR A 20 -25.05 18.41 0.56
N GLY A 21 -26.11 17.63 0.79
CA GLY A 21 -26.65 16.68 -0.20
C GLY A 21 -25.94 15.32 -0.24
N ILE A 22 -25.05 15.03 0.72
CA ILE A 22 -24.43 13.71 0.85
C ILE A 22 -25.42 12.79 1.56
N ARG A 23 -25.82 11.70 0.90
CA ARG A 23 -26.73 10.71 1.49
C ARG A 23 -26.01 9.91 2.57
N VAL A 24 -26.37 10.16 3.83
CA VAL A 24 -25.80 9.45 4.99
C VAL A 24 -26.61 8.21 5.36
N GLY A 25 -26.00 7.03 5.23
CA GLY A 25 -26.59 5.76 5.65
C GLY A 25 -26.81 5.69 7.18
N ARG A 26 -27.62 4.73 7.64
CA ARG A 26 -27.86 4.50 9.08
C ARG A 26 -26.57 4.19 9.85
N ASN A 27 -25.62 3.53 9.18
CA ASN A 27 -24.30 3.21 9.70
C ASN A 27 -23.28 4.35 9.53
N GLY A 28 -23.68 5.55 9.11
CA GLY A 28 -22.75 6.67 8.88
C GLY A 28 -21.85 6.49 7.65
N MET A 29 -22.08 5.48 6.81
CA MET A 29 -21.33 5.31 5.57
C MET A 29 -21.93 6.16 4.45
N VAL A 30 -21.06 6.74 3.62
CA VAL A 30 -21.40 7.59 2.47
C VAL A 30 -20.46 7.31 1.31
N CYS A 31 -20.92 7.55 0.08
CA CYS A 31 -20.03 7.64 -1.07
C CYS A 31 -19.15 8.89 -0.92
N CYS A 32 -17.86 8.72 -1.15
CA CYS A 32 -16.93 9.83 -0.99
C CYS A 32 -17.15 10.89 -2.08
N PRO A 33 -17.34 12.18 -1.74
CA PRO A 33 -17.45 13.25 -2.73
C PRO A 33 -16.08 13.71 -3.28
N PHE A 34 -14.98 13.24 -2.69
CA PHE A 34 -13.62 13.70 -3.01
C PHE A 34 -12.90 12.83 -4.04
N HIS A 35 -13.50 11.71 -4.45
CA HIS A 35 -13.01 10.89 -5.56
C HIS A 35 -14.20 10.20 -6.24
N ASN A 36 -13.96 9.57 -7.39
CA ASN A 36 -15.00 8.85 -8.12
C ASN A 36 -15.33 7.53 -7.43
N ASP A 37 -16.25 7.57 -6.48
CA ASP A 37 -16.64 6.45 -5.64
C ASP A 37 -18.03 5.90 -6.04
N ARG A 38 -18.10 4.59 -6.29
CA ARG A 38 -19.36 3.89 -6.63
C ARG A 38 -20.00 3.19 -5.42
N THR A 39 -19.24 2.98 -4.35
CA THR A 39 -19.65 2.18 -3.19
C THR A 39 -19.31 2.93 -1.91
N PRO A 40 -20.21 3.09 -0.92
CA PRO A 40 -19.94 3.91 0.26
C PRO A 40 -18.58 3.62 0.94
N SER A 41 -17.57 4.45 0.67
CA SER A 41 -16.19 4.26 1.16
C SER A 41 -15.79 5.25 2.26
N MET A 42 -16.67 6.17 2.63
CA MET A 42 -16.39 7.21 3.62
C MET A 42 -17.30 7.05 4.84
N LYS A 43 -16.70 7.02 6.03
CA LYS A 43 -17.41 7.00 7.31
C LYS A 43 -17.54 8.42 7.84
N VAL A 44 -18.74 8.80 8.27
CA VAL A 44 -19.08 10.11 8.80
C VAL A 44 -19.78 9.94 10.15
N ASP A 45 -19.04 10.19 11.23
CA ASP A 45 -19.55 10.21 12.60
C ASP A 45 -19.35 11.63 13.20
N SER A 46 -18.54 11.76 14.26
CA SER A 46 -18.07 13.06 14.76
C SER A 46 -17.04 13.71 13.84
N ARG A 47 -16.27 12.89 13.13
CA ARG A 47 -15.29 13.24 12.09
C ARG A 47 -15.59 12.42 10.84
N PHE A 48 -14.98 12.78 9.71
CA PHE A 48 -15.04 11.96 8.51
C PHE A 48 -13.69 11.30 8.21
N TYR A 49 -13.74 10.11 7.64
CA TYR A 49 -12.59 9.39 7.10
C TYR A 49 -13.02 8.58 5.87
N CYS A 50 -12.31 8.74 4.76
CA CYS A 50 -12.50 7.95 3.55
C CYS A 50 -11.44 6.85 3.46
N PHE A 51 -11.87 5.60 3.41
CA PHE A 51 -10.99 4.44 3.27
C PHE A 51 -10.40 4.29 1.86
N GLY A 52 -11.04 4.88 0.84
CA GLY A 52 -10.58 4.81 -0.55
C GLY A 52 -9.46 5.81 -0.88
N CYS A 53 -9.64 7.09 -0.51
CA CYS A 53 -8.69 8.16 -0.84
C CYS A 53 -7.91 8.72 0.35
N GLY A 54 -8.19 8.27 1.58
CA GLY A 54 -7.52 8.74 2.80
C GLY A 54 -7.95 10.13 3.29
N ALA A 55 -8.90 10.79 2.60
CA ALA A 55 -9.42 12.09 3.03
C ALA A 55 -10.01 11.99 4.44
N SER A 56 -9.62 12.91 5.32
CA SER A 56 -10.05 12.89 6.72
C SER A 56 -10.10 14.29 7.32
N GLY A 57 -10.94 14.47 8.34
CA GLY A 57 -11.13 15.79 8.93
C GLY A 57 -12.32 15.88 9.88
N ASP A 58 -12.57 17.07 10.40
CA ASP A 58 -13.82 17.38 11.10
C ASP A 58 -14.85 18.09 10.18
N VAL A 59 -15.97 18.52 10.77
CA VAL A 59 -17.06 19.21 10.08
C VAL A 59 -16.59 20.42 9.25
N ILE A 60 -15.59 21.16 9.74
CA ILE A 60 -15.07 22.35 9.07
C ILE A 60 -14.17 21.95 7.91
N ASP A 61 -13.34 20.92 8.10
CA ASP A 61 -12.52 20.36 7.02
C ASP A 61 -13.41 19.78 5.90
N LEU A 62 -14.54 19.17 6.23
CA LEU A 62 -15.51 18.65 5.25
C LEU A 62 -16.06 19.80 4.38
N ALA A 63 -16.58 20.85 5.01
CA ALA A 63 -17.11 22.02 4.31
C ALA A 63 -16.03 22.75 3.49
N ALA A 64 -14.81 22.85 4.02
CA ALA A 64 -13.68 23.44 3.32
C ALA A 64 -13.35 22.68 2.03
N LEU A 65 -13.30 21.35 2.09
CA LEU A 65 -13.01 20.51 0.92
C LEU A 65 -14.16 20.51 -0.09
N LEU A 66 -15.41 20.48 0.36
CA LEU A 66 -16.59 20.50 -0.52
C LEU A 66 -16.72 21.81 -1.30
N HIS A 67 -16.37 22.93 -0.69
CA HIS A 67 -16.54 24.27 -1.28
C HIS A 67 -15.24 24.91 -1.77
N GLY A 68 -14.09 24.26 -1.60
CA GLY A 68 -12.78 24.82 -1.95
C GLY A 68 -12.41 26.07 -1.13
N LEU A 69 -12.89 26.17 0.11
CA LEU A 69 -12.74 27.36 0.97
C LEU A 69 -11.60 27.21 1.98
N GLY A 70 -11.07 28.33 2.45
CA GLY A 70 -10.20 28.33 3.63
C GLY A 70 -10.97 27.92 4.89
N LYS A 71 -10.29 27.35 5.90
CA LYS A 71 -10.96 26.85 7.13
C LYS A 71 -11.82 27.90 7.84
N ARG A 72 -11.38 29.16 7.87
CA ARG A 72 -12.14 30.26 8.49
C ARG A 72 -13.41 30.55 7.71
N GLU A 73 -13.32 30.62 6.38
CA GLU A 73 -14.47 30.85 5.50
C GLU A 73 -15.46 29.69 5.58
N ALA A 74 -14.96 28.45 5.61
CA ALA A 74 -15.77 27.26 5.82
C ALA A 74 -16.48 27.28 7.18
N ALA A 75 -15.80 27.72 8.26
CA ALA A 75 -16.42 27.87 9.57
C ALA A 75 -17.51 28.96 9.58
N VAL A 76 -17.25 30.11 8.96
CA VAL A 76 -18.25 31.19 8.84
C VAL A 76 -19.46 30.70 8.04
N ARG A 77 -19.23 30.00 6.91
CA ARG A 77 -20.29 29.43 6.09
C ARG A 77 -21.12 28.40 6.84
N LEU A 78 -20.50 27.49 7.58
CA LEU A 78 -21.20 26.55 8.45
C LEU A 78 -22.03 27.26 9.53
N ALA A 79 -21.50 28.35 10.10
CA ALA A 79 -22.24 29.14 11.08
C ALA A 79 -23.47 29.82 10.45
N GLU A 80 -23.35 30.31 9.22
CA GLU A 80 -24.45 30.91 8.46
C GLU A 80 -25.49 29.87 8.04
N ASP A 81 -25.05 28.72 7.49
CA ASP A 81 -25.89 27.61 7.03
C ASP A 81 -26.74 27.01 8.17
N PHE A 82 -26.15 26.91 9.38
CA PHE A 82 -26.79 26.31 10.56
C PHE A 82 -27.28 27.33 11.59
N GLY A 83 -27.18 28.64 11.31
CA GLY A 83 -27.65 29.69 12.21
C GLY A 83 -26.91 29.75 13.56
N VAL A 84 -25.63 29.41 13.60
CA VAL A 84 -24.80 29.39 14.82
C VAL A 84 -24.30 30.80 15.13
N SER A 85 -24.74 31.36 16.26
CA SER A 85 -24.24 32.64 16.76
C SER A 85 -22.81 32.54 17.30
N TYR A 86 -21.95 33.48 16.91
CA TYR A 86 -20.58 33.60 17.42
C TYR A 86 -20.18 35.07 17.55
N GLU A 87 -19.16 35.36 18.38
CA GLU A 87 -18.65 36.72 18.53
C GLU A 87 -17.85 37.11 17.29
N LYS A 88 -18.43 37.97 16.44
CA LYS A 88 -17.69 38.66 15.37
C LYS A 88 -16.81 39.73 16.03
N SER A 89 -15.59 39.37 16.43
CA SER A 89 -14.59 40.37 16.82
C SER A 89 -14.43 41.38 15.69
N GLY A 90 -14.66 42.65 16.01
CA GLY A 90 -14.98 43.70 15.04
C GLY A 90 -13.85 44.17 14.12
N ASN A 91 -14.31 44.73 13.00
CA ASN A 91 -13.69 45.60 11.99
C ASN A 91 -12.97 45.01 10.75
N ALA A 92 -13.30 45.66 9.62
CA ALA A 92 -13.34 45.23 8.22
C ALA A 92 -12.00 45.50 7.44
N PRO A 93 -11.91 45.27 6.10
CA PRO A 93 -10.67 44.96 5.36
C PRO A 93 -9.81 46.21 5.01
N PRO A 94 -8.51 46.02 4.70
CA PRO A 94 -8.16 45.92 3.29
C PRO A 94 -7.24 44.72 2.97
N ASP A 95 -7.34 44.32 1.71
CA ASP A 95 -6.40 43.51 0.93
C ASP A 95 -4.98 43.47 1.49
N ARG A 96 -4.65 42.38 2.17
CA ARG A 96 -3.27 41.94 2.35
C ARG A 96 -3.25 40.43 2.20
N LYS A 97 -2.69 39.98 1.07
CA LYS A 97 -1.94 38.73 0.94
C LYS A 97 -1.32 38.33 2.28
N ARG A 98 -1.98 37.49 3.05
CA ARG A 98 -1.42 36.86 4.24
C ARG A 98 -2.03 35.49 4.35
N HIS A 99 -1.32 34.56 3.72
CA HIS A 99 -1.15 33.18 4.12
C HIS A 99 -1.72 32.88 5.52
N ASN A 100 -3.01 32.53 5.59
CA ASN A 100 -3.48 31.75 6.71
C ASN A 100 -3.17 30.30 6.39
N ARG A 101 -1.85 30.01 6.34
CA ARG A 101 -1.32 28.68 6.64
C ARG A 101 -1.90 28.38 8.01
N SER A 102 -2.99 27.63 8.05
CA SER A 102 -3.28 26.83 9.23
C SER A 102 -1.98 26.07 9.41
N GLN A 103 -1.17 26.41 10.41
CA GLN A 103 -0.03 25.56 10.71
C GLN A 103 -0.67 24.18 10.90
N PRO A 104 -0.36 23.19 10.04
CA PRO A 104 -0.84 21.85 10.28
C PRO A 104 -0.42 21.55 11.71
N ARG A 105 -1.36 21.11 12.59
CA ARG A 105 -1.02 20.70 13.96
C ARG A 105 0.27 19.91 13.82
N GLN A 106 1.37 20.48 14.30
CA GLN A 106 2.67 19.87 14.05
C GLN A 106 2.58 18.51 14.72
N LYS A 107 2.66 17.43 13.93
CA LYS A 107 2.66 16.07 14.47
C LYS A 107 3.72 16.04 15.57
N SER A 108 3.37 15.48 16.73
CA SER A 108 4.32 15.36 17.82
C SER A 108 5.55 14.58 17.34
N ALA A 109 6.70 14.77 17.99
CA ALA A 109 7.90 13.99 17.66
C ALA A 109 7.59 12.48 17.67
N GLU A 110 6.81 12.04 18.65
CA GLU A 110 6.29 10.68 18.79
C GLU A 110 5.47 10.21 17.58
N GLN A 111 4.53 11.02 17.11
CA GLN A 111 3.71 10.67 15.94
C GLN A 111 4.55 10.56 14.66
N ARG A 112 5.53 11.45 14.49
CA ARG A 112 6.44 11.39 13.34
C ARG A 112 7.31 10.15 13.41
N PHE A 113 7.78 9.81 14.61
CA PHE A 113 8.55 8.59 14.85
C PHE A 113 7.73 7.35 14.48
N GLN A 114 6.53 7.19 15.03
CA GLN A 114 5.63 6.06 14.74
C GLN A 114 5.27 5.96 13.25
N GLU A 115 5.05 7.09 12.58
CA GLU A 115 4.81 7.11 11.13
C GLU A 115 6.03 6.66 10.33
N THR A 116 7.22 7.10 10.74
CA THR A 116 8.47 6.72 10.09
C THR A 116 8.79 5.24 10.33
N GLU A 117 8.58 4.75 11.55
CA GLU A 117 8.72 3.33 11.92
C GLU A 117 7.81 2.46 11.04
N ARG A 118 6.51 2.81 10.97
CA ARG A 118 5.54 2.10 10.12
C ARG A 118 5.92 2.14 8.64
N TYR A 119 6.41 3.28 8.17
CA TYR A 119 6.86 3.44 6.80
C TYR A 119 8.08 2.54 6.51
N CYS A 120 9.11 2.56 7.36
CA CYS A 120 10.28 1.70 7.23
C CYS A 120 9.90 0.23 7.24
N PHE A 121 9.04 -0.18 8.18
CA PHE A 121 8.58 -1.55 8.28
C PHE A 121 7.88 -2.01 6.99
N ARG A 122 6.94 -1.22 6.48
CA ARG A 122 6.22 -1.54 5.23
C ARG A 122 7.18 -1.76 4.06
N VAL A 123 8.09 -0.81 3.83
CA VAL A 123 9.02 -0.85 2.70
C VAL A 123 9.97 -2.05 2.81
N LEU A 124 10.48 -2.33 4.01
CA LEU A 124 11.36 -3.49 4.23
C LEU A 124 10.62 -4.82 4.04
N CYS A 125 9.35 -4.92 4.45
CA CYS A 125 8.53 -6.10 4.14
C CYS A 125 8.29 -6.26 2.64
N ASP A 126 7.98 -5.17 1.93
CA ASP A 126 7.77 -5.21 0.47
C ASP A 126 9.07 -5.63 -0.24
N TYR A 127 10.21 -5.12 0.22
CA TYR A 127 11.52 -5.54 -0.29
C TYR A 127 11.82 -7.01 0.02
N LEU A 128 11.57 -7.48 1.24
CA LEU A 128 11.83 -8.87 1.61
C LEU A 128 11.02 -9.83 0.73
N ARG A 129 9.73 -9.56 0.49
CA ARG A 129 8.89 -10.36 -0.40
C ARG A 129 9.45 -10.42 -1.82
N LEU A 130 9.97 -9.30 -2.32
CA LEU A 130 10.61 -9.23 -3.63
C LEU A 130 11.90 -10.07 -3.68
N LEU A 131 12.71 -10.02 -2.63
CA LEU A 131 13.92 -10.85 -2.53
C LEU A 131 13.57 -12.34 -2.45
N GLU A 132 12.57 -12.74 -1.67
CA GLU A 132 12.09 -14.13 -1.61
C GLU A 132 11.59 -14.62 -2.98
N HIS A 133 10.86 -13.76 -3.69
CA HIS A 133 10.44 -14.04 -5.05
C HIS A 133 11.65 -14.21 -5.99
N TRP A 134 12.65 -13.33 -5.94
CA TRP A 134 13.84 -13.45 -6.78
C TRP A 134 14.70 -14.67 -6.45
N LYS A 135 14.80 -15.04 -5.18
CA LYS A 135 15.49 -16.26 -4.74
C LYS A 135 14.88 -17.51 -5.38
N THR A 136 13.57 -17.53 -5.57
CA THR A 136 12.86 -18.68 -6.16
C THR A 136 12.80 -18.59 -7.69
N ALA A 137 12.44 -17.43 -8.24
CA ALA A 137 12.26 -17.23 -9.67
C ALA A 137 13.56 -17.24 -10.48
N HIS A 138 14.67 -16.81 -9.88
CA HIS A 138 15.98 -16.72 -10.53
C HIS A 138 16.98 -17.76 -10.00
N ALA A 139 16.48 -18.83 -9.38
CA ALA A 139 17.32 -19.92 -8.89
C ALA A 139 18.14 -20.55 -10.03
N PRO A 140 19.46 -20.66 -9.90
CA PRO A 140 20.31 -21.23 -10.94
C PRO A 140 20.01 -22.72 -11.11
N GLN A 141 19.99 -23.17 -12.36
CA GLN A 141 19.94 -24.58 -12.72
C GLN A 141 21.33 -25.21 -12.61
N PRO A 142 21.44 -26.55 -12.46
CA PRO A 142 22.73 -27.23 -12.30
C PRO A 142 23.75 -26.99 -13.42
N GLN A 143 23.28 -26.58 -14.59
CA GLN A 143 24.08 -26.26 -15.77
C GLN A 143 24.46 -24.77 -15.89
N ASP A 144 23.98 -23.91 -15.00
CA ASP A 144 24.22 -22.47 -15.06
C ASP A 144 25.59 -22.12 -14.48
N ALA A 145 26.49 -21.64 -15.33
CA ALA A 145 27.82 -21.18 -14.92
C ALA A 145 27.82 -19.77 -14.31
N ILE A 146 26.77 -18.98 -14.55
CA ILE A 146 26.66 -17.58 -14.09
C ILE A 146 25.31 -17.39 -13.41
N TRP A 147 25.32 -16.92 -12.16
CA TRP A 147 24.10 -16.68 -11.39
C TRP A 147 23.47 -15.34 -11.75
N HIS A 148 22.14 -15.30 -11.81
CA HIS A 148 21.42 -14.07 -12.09
C HIS A 148 21.68 -13.02 -11.00
N PRO A 149 21.95 -11.74 -11.33
CA PRO A 149 22.27 -10.71 -10.34
C PRO A 149 21.20 -10.55 -9.23
N LEU A 150 19.91 -10.65 -9.58
CA LEU A 150 18.82 -10.57 -8.59
C LEU A 150 18.79 -11.77 -7.63
N PHE A 151 19.23 -12.94 -8.08
CA PHE A 151 19.37 -14.10 -7.21
C PHE A 151 20.50 -13.90 -6.19
N VAL A 152 21.65 -13.42 -6.67
CA VAL A 152 22.80 -13.09 -5.80
C VAL A 152 22.42 -12.03 -4.77
N GLU A 153 21.72 -10.97 -5.21
CA GLU A 153 21.22 -9.93 -4.31
C GLU A 153 20.27 -10.50 -3.26
N ALA A 154 19.31 -11.35 -3.66
CA ALA A 154 18.40 -11.98 -2.72
C ALA A 154 19.14 -12.76 -1.63
N LEU A 155 20.13 -13.57 -2.00
CA LEU A 155 20.93 -14.30 -1.01
C LEU A 155 21.69 -13.38 -0.05
N GLN A 156 22.20 -12.25 -0.54
CA GLN A 156 22.96 -11.31 0.28
C GLN A 156 22.08 -10.44 1.18
N ARG A 157 20.86 -10.14 0.75
CA ARG A 157 20.02 -9.10 1.37
C ARG A 157 18.89 -9.64 2.22
N ILE A 158 18.45 -10.89 2.06
CA ILE A 158 17.36 -11.48 2.86
C ILE A 158 17.69 -11.41 4.35
N SER A 159 18.78 -12.03 4.78
CA SER A 159 19.12 -12.09 6.21
C SER A 159 19.36 -10.72 6.83
N TYR A 160 19.93 -9.79 6.07
CA TYR A 160 20.10 -8.41 6.54
C TYR A 160 18.75 -7.69 6.67
N THR A 161 17.84 -7.88 5.71
CA THR A 161 16.50 -7.27 5.75
C THR A 161 15.66 -7.83 6.89
N GLU A 162 15.74 -9.14 7.14
CA GLU A 162 15.12 -9.80 8.30
C GLU A 162 15.64 -9.22 9.62
N TYR A 163 16.96 -9.07 9.76
CA TYR A 163 17.56 -8.43 10.92
C TYR A 163 17.04 -7.00 11.17
N LEU A 164 16.89 -6.19 10.11
CA LEU A 164 16.32 -4.85 10.24
C LEU A 164 14.84 -4.88 10.67
N LEU A 165 14.07 -5.84 10.17
CA LEU A 165 12.67 -6.03 10.54
C LEU A 165 12.52 -6.50 11.99
N ASP A 166 13.41 -7.37 12.48
CA ASP A 166 13.42 -7.83 13.87
C ASP A 166 13.64 -6.68 14.84
N ILE A 167 14.56 -5.75 14.52
CA ILE A 167 14.76 -4.53 15.33
C ILE A 167 13.49 -3.67 15.33
N LEU A 168 12.82 -3.50 14.19
CA LEU A 168 11.59 -2.71 14.11
C LEU A 168 10.41 -3.35 14.86
N LEU A 169 10.36 -4.69 14.96
CA LEU A 169 9.29 -5.39 15.67
C LEU A 169 9.54 -5.48 17.18
N TYR A 170 10.77 -5.84 17.57
CA TYR A 170 11.10 -6.28 18.92
C TYR A 170 12.15 -5.41 19.63
N GLY A 171 12.82 -4.50 18.92
CA GLY A 171 13.85 -3.65 19.50
C GLY A 171 13.29 -2.58 20.46
N GLU A 172 14.16 -2.06 21.30
CA GLU A 172 13.83 -0.93 22.18
C GLU A 172 13.65 0.36 21.38
N ILE A 173 13.00 1.37 21.97
CA ILE A 173 12.72 2.65 21.29
C ILE A 173 14.02 3.31 20.77
N GLU A 174 15.12 3.21 21.54
CA GLU A 174 16.41 3.77 21.12
C GLU A 174 17.02 3.02 19.92
N GLU A 175 16.91 1.69 19.89
CA GLU A 175 17.41 0.86 18.79
C GLU A 175 16.63 1.12 17.50
N LYS A 176 15.30 1.20 17.61
CA LYS A 176 14.41 1.58 16.51
C LYS A 176 14.73 2.97 15.98
N ALA A 177 14.95 3.95 16.86
CA ALA A 177 15.32 5.30 16.49
C ALA A 177 16.69 5.37 15.79
N ALA A 178 17.68 4.63 16.30
CA ALA A 178 19.00 4.54 15.67
C ALA A 178 18.91 3.90 14.27
N LEU A 179 18.13 2.83 14.13
CA LEU A 179 17.89 2.17 12.83
C LEU A 179 17.23 3.12 11.85
N ILE A 180 16.14 3.78 12.23
CA ILE A 180 15.42 4.72 11.37
C ILE A 180 16.34 5.86 10.93
N ALA A 181 17.17 6.40 11.85
CA ALA A 181 18.13 7.44 11.52
C ALA A 181 19.24 6.96 10.56
N ALA A 182 19.75 5.74 10.76
CA ALA A 182 20.84 5.19 9.94
C ALA A 182 20.36 4.71 8.56
N GLN A 183 19.20 4.04 8.50
CA GLN A 183 18.71 3.34 7.31
C GLN A 183 17.68 4.11 6.50
N GLY A 184 17.21 5.28 6.96
CA GLY A 184 16.14 6.02 6.29
C GLY A 184 16.40 6.34 4.81
N LYS A 185 17.65 6.65 4.43
CA LYS A 185 18.02 6.88 3.02
C LYS A 185 17.95 5.62 2.16
N GLU A 186 18.34 4.48 2.74
CA GLU A 186 18.32 3.21 2.04
C GLU A 186 16.87 2.74 1.82
N VAL A 187 16.03 2.86 2.85
CA VAL A 187 14.59 2.57 2.75
C VAL A 187 13.93 3.39 1.64
N LEU A 188 14.23 4.70 1.54
CA LEU A 188 13.70 5.54 0.45
C LEU A 188 14.12 5.04 -0.95
N ARG A 189 15.38 4.62 -1.11
CA ARG A 189 15.87 4.06 -2.38
C ARG A 189 15.19 2.73 -2.72
N LEU A 190 14.98 1.89 -1.71
CA LEU A 190 14.28 0.61 -1.88
C LEU A 190 12.83 0.84 -2.33
N GLU A 191 12.11 1.79 -1.72
CA GLU A 191 10.74 2.12 -2.15
C GLU A 191 10.69 2.60 -3.60
N GLN A 192 11.60 3.48 -4.01
CA GLN A 192 11.67 3.96 -5.38
C GLN A 192 11.92 2.80 -6.35
N ARG A 193 12.91 1.95 -6.06
CA ARG A 193 13.25 0.80 -6.89
C ARG A 193 12.10 -0.22 -6.99
N ILE A 194 11.41 -0.50 -5.89
CA ILE A 194 10.22 -1.37 -5.87
C ILE A 194 9.13 -0.79 -6.78
N SER A 195 8.91 0.52 -6.71
CA SER A 195 7.91 1.22 -7.53
C SER A 195 8.24 1.16 -9.02
N GLU A 196 9.51 1.34 -9.39
CA GLU A 196 9.99 1.25 -10.77
C GLU A 196 9.81 -0.17 -11.34
N LEU A 197 10.13 -1.19 -10.56
CA LEU A 197 9.94 -2.60 -10.96
C LEU A 197 8.46 -2.97 -11.12
N ALA A 198 7.60 -2.50 -10.21
CA ALA A 198 6.16 -2.70 -10.31
C ALA A 198 5.58 -2.03 -11.57
N ALA A 199 6.04 -0.82 -11.91
CA ALA A 199 5.64 -0.12 -13.14
C ALA A 199 6.13 -0.84 -14.40
N GLY A 200 7.34 -1.39 -14.39
CA GLY A 200 7.89 -2.19 -15.50
C GLY A 200 7.10 -3.47 -15.77
N ASN A 201 6.68 -4.18 -14.72
CA ASN A 201 5.86 -5.39 -14.84
C ASN A 201 4.41 -5.10 -15.27
N ALA A 202 3.87 -3.93 -14.94
CA ALA A 202 2.55 -3.51 -15.43
C ALA A 202 2.55 -3.17 -16.93
N GLY A 203 3.70 -2.78 -17.49
CA GLY A 203 3.87 -2.44 -18.91
C GLY A 203 4.14 -3.64 -19.83
N SER A 204 4.51 -4.81 -19.30
CA SER A 204 4.84 -6.03 -20.07
C SER A 204 3.69 -7.04 -20.18
N GLY A 205 2.48 -6.68 -19.73
CA GLY A 205 1.29 -7.51 -19.89
C GLY A 205 0.69 -7.44 -21.30
N GLN A 206 1.26 -8.16 -22.28
CA GLN A 206 0.56 -8.85 -23.38
C GLN A 206 1.51 -9.45 -24.43
N LYS A 207 1.51 -10.79 -24.53
CA LYS A 207 1.32 -11.59 -25.76
C LYS A 207 1.24 -13.07 -25.37
N ASP A 208 0.12 -13.47 -24.80
CA ASP A 208 -0.32 -14.86 -24.87
C ASP A 208 -0.94 -15.05 -26.26
N ASP A 209 -0.12 -15.50 -27.22
CA ASP A 209 -0.61 -16.00 -28.49
C ASP A 209 -1.27 -17.37 -28.25
N GLY A 210 -2.58 -17.33 -27.99
CA GLY A 210 -3.43 -18.50 -27.89
C GLY A 210 -3.40 -19.31 -29.19
N HIS A 211 -2.69 -20.44 -29.17
CA HIS A 211 -2.91 -21.51 -30.15
C HIS A 211 -4.18 -22.27 -29.79
N ASN A 212 -5.22 -21.96 -30.56
CA ASN A 212 -6.52 -22.61 -30.60
C ASN A 212 -6.36 -24.05 -31.11
N GLY A 213 -6.47 -25.04 -30.21
CA GLY A 213 -6.58 -26.47 -30.53
C GLY A 213 -8.00 -26.94 -30.27
N THR A 214 -8.86 -26.85 -31.29
CA THR A 214 -10.24 -27.34 -31.28
C THR A 214 -10.32 -28.83 -30.94
N GLY A 215 -11.14 -29.18 -29.94
CA GLY A 215 -11.55 -30.55 -29.66
C GLY A 215 -12.86 -30.91 -30.35
N ALA A 216 -12.86 -32.09 -30.98
CA ALA A 216 -13.95 -33.05 -31.20
C ALA A 216 -13.28 -34.23 -31.92
N ASP A 217 -13.46 -35.51 -31.58
CA ASP A 217 -14.73 -36.20 -31.49
C ASP A 217 -14.55 -37.57 -30.79
N THR A 218 -15.68 -38.05 -30.31
CA THR A 218 -16.05 -39.23 -29.55
C THR A 218 -15.73 -40.59 -30.20
N GLY A 219 -15.58 -41.64 -29.36
CA GLY A 219 -15.68 -43.03 -29.83
C GLY A 219 -15.11 -44.08 -28.87
N ARG A 220 -15.95 -45.03 -28.43
CA ARG A 220 -15.79 -45.94 -27.28
C ARG A 220 -15.42 -47.38 -27.72
N ASN A 221 -14.31 -47.91 -27.16
CA ASN A 221 -14.06 -49.27 -26.57
C ASN A 221 -14.32 -50.57 -27.39
N PRO A 222 -14.01 -51.80 -26.87
CA PRO A 222 -12.78 -52.40 -26.30
C PRO A 222 -12.28 -53.62 -27.14
N GLY A 223 -11.06 -54.12 -26.90
CA GLY A 223 -10.57 -55.37 -27.48
C GLY A 223 -9.37 -55.98 -26.74
N ASN A 224 -9.64 -57.05 -26.02
CA ASN A 224 -8.80 -57.85 -25.13
C ASN A 224 -7.75 -58.71 -25.86
N ILE A 225 -6.46 -58.66 -25.49
CA ILE A 225 -5.52 -59.80 -25.62
C ILE A 225 -4.54 -59.82 -24.44
N ARG A 226 -4.63 -60.90 -23.64
CA ARG A 226 -3.62 -61.35 -22.67
C ARG A 226 -2.51 -62.11 -23.41
N GLY A 227 -1.28 -62.06 -22.93
CA GLY A 227 -0.23 -62.99 -23.38
C GLY A 227 1.15 -62.71 -22.78
N ASP A 228 1.58 -63.64 -21.93
CA ASP A 228 2.82 -63.80 -21.18
C ASP A 228 4.18 -63.58 -21.90
N ALA A 229 5.21 -63.51 -21.05
CA ALA A 229 6.54 -64.13 -21.19
C ALA A 229 7.77 -63.21 -21.36
N GLU A 230 8.52 -63.14 -20.25
CA GLU A 230 9.98 -63.19 -20.09
C GLU A 230 10.92 -63.14 -21.34
N ARG A 231 12.06 -62.47 -21.07
CA ARG A 231 13.46 -62.82 -21.43
C ARG A 231 14.10 -62.16 -22.66
N ARG A 232 15.09 -61.29 -22.37
CA ARG A 232 16.48 -61.12 -22.93
C ARG A 232 16.88 -59.63 -22.72
N ARG A 233 17.73 -59.25 -21.76
CA ARG A 233 19.20 -59.36 -21.65
C ARG A 233 19.96 -59.02 -22.94
N GLU A 234 20.64 -57.85 -22.94
CA GLU A 234 22.04 -57.58 -23.35
C GLU A 234 22.24 -56.04 -23.28
N GLU A 235 22.84 -55.53 -22.20
CA GLU A 235 24.29 -55.23 -22.06
C GLU A 235 24.77 -54.02 -22.88
N GLN A 236 25.12 -52.93 -22.18
CA GLN A 236 26.40 -52.21 -22.35
C GLN A 236 26.55 -51.04 -21.35
N HIS A 237 27.31 -51.29 -20.29
CA HIS A 237 28.00 -50.28 -19.47
C HIS A 237 29.50 -50.33 -19.84
N PRO A 238 30.18 -49.21 -20.11
CA PRO A 238 31.63 -49.14 -20.02
C PRO A 238 32.11 -48.65 -18.65
N LYS A 239 33.31 -49.10 -18.33
CA LYS A 239 33.92 -49.24 -17.00
C LYS A 239 34.72 -48.02 -16.55
N LEU A 240 34.80 -47.82 -15.24
CA LEU A 240 35.81 -47.00 -14.55
C LEU A 240 37.16 -47.77 -14.50
N PRO A 241 38.32 -47.09 -14.61
CA PRO A 241 39.61 -47.68 -14.27
C PRO A 241 40.04 -47.35 -12.82
N ASP A 242 40.32 -48.40 -12.05
CA ASP A 242 41.10 -48.36 -10.81
C ASP A 242 42.61 -48.35 -11.13
N GLY A 243 43.41 -47.68 -10.28
CA GLY A 243 44.85 -47.99 -10.19
C GLY A 243 45.76 -46.86 -9.75
N VAL A 244 45.94 -46.72 -8.43
CA VAL A 244 47.15 -46.16 -7.78
C VAL A 244 48.17 -47.29 -7.64
N PRO A 245 49.46 -47.09 -7.94
CA PRO A 245 50.52 -47.04 -6.90
C PRO A 245 51.69 -46.08 -7.31
N ALA A 246 52.61 -45.60 -6.48
CA ALA A 246 53.04 -45.82 -5.10
C ALA A 246 53.54 -44.48 -4.52
#